data_AF-A0A2V9CU21-F1
#
_entry.id   AF-A0A2V9CU21-F1
#
_cell.length_a   1.000
_cell.length_b   1.000
_cell.length_c   1.000
_cell.angle_alpha   90.00
_cell.angle_beta   90.00
_cell.angle_gamma   90.00
#
_symmetry.space_group_name_H-M   'P 1'
#
loop_
_entity.id
_entity.type
_entity.pdbx_description
1 polymer ?
#
loop_
_entity_poly.entity_id
_entity_poly.type
_entity_poly.pdbx_seq_one_letter_code
_entity_poly.pdbx_strand_id
1 'polypeptide(L)'
;MIFAAGVLLIFLFAGFHALHWAIGRFGGRRKIRGAGDWASLPVLIFAILIFNFLFTPMDNAYRRHLEHQADQYGLEVVHGIVTDAPQVAAETFQILGEIDLAEPSPSTAVRIWFYDHPPLDDRILFAQTYDPWHTGEAPAFVK
;
A
#
# COMPACT_ATOMS: atom_id res chain seq x y z
N MET A 1 -1.00 -13.22 3.04
CA MET A 1 -1.13 -13.62 4.46
C MET A 1 0.19 -13.61 5.23
N ILE A 2 1.28 -14.18 4.70
CA ILE A 2 2.58 -14.25 5.40
C ILE A 2 3.17 -12.85 5.66
N PHE A 3 3.12 -11.94 4.68
CA PHE A 3 3.58 -10.55 4.84
C PHE A 3 2.90 -9.86 6.02
N ALA A 4 1.57 -9.82 6.02
CA ALA A 4 0.78 -9.20 7.10
C ALA A 4 1.04 -9.83 8.47
N ALA A 5 1.17 -11.16 8.54
CA ALA A 5 1.49 -11.85 9.78
C ALA A 5 2.90 -11.49 10.29
N GLY A 6 3.90 -11.44 9.41
CA GLY A 6 5.26 -11.03 9.77
C GLY A 6 5.31 -9.59 10.27
N VAL A 7 4.63 -8.68 9.58
CA VAL A 7 4.50 -7.27 9.98
C VAL A 7 3.85 -7.13 11.35
N LEU A 8 2.74 -7.86 11.59
CA LEU A 8 2.05 -7.85 12.88
C LEU A 8 2.97 -8.31 14.02
N LEU A 9 3.74 -9.39 13.82
CA LEU A 9 4.67 -9.89 14.84
C LEU A 9 5.79 -8.89 15.13
N ILE A 10 6.36 -8.28 14.09
CA ILE A 10 7.37 -7.21 14.24
C ILE A 10 6.79 -6.03 15.00
N PHE A 11 5.57 -5.62 14.66
CA PHE A 11 4.88 -4.52 15.31
C PHE A 11 4.62 -4.79 16.80
N LEU A 12 4.10 -5.97 17.14
CA LEU A 12 3.85 -6.35 18.52
C LEU A 12 5.15 -6.40 19.33
N PHE A 13 6.22 -6.95 18.75
CA PHE A 13 7.54 -7.00 19.36
C PHE A 13 8.12 -5.60 19.59
N ALA A 14 8.15 -4.77 18.53
CA ALA A 14 8.67 -3.41 18.62
C ALA A 14 7.85 -2.53 19.56
N GLY A 15 6.52 -2.64 19.52
CA GLY A 15 5.59 -1.91 20.39
C GLY A 15 5.77 -2.27 21.86
N PHE A 16 5.93 -3.56 22.17
CA PHE A 16 6.23 -4.03 23.53
C PHE A 16 7.52 -3.40 24.08
N HIS A 17 8.61 -3.46 23.30
CA HIS A 17 9.89 -2.90 23.71
C HIS A 17 9.88 -1.37 23.79
N ALA A 18 9.24 -0.69 22.83
CA ALA A 18 9.11 0.76 22.82
C ALA A 18 8.30 1.26 24.03
N LEU A 19 7.20 0.58 24.37
CA LEU A 19 6.37 0.91 25.54
C LEU A 19 7.17 0.77 26.84
N HIS A 20 7.85 -0.36 27.04
CA HIS A 20 8.64 -0.60 28.25
C HIS A 20 9.80 0.38 28.37
N TRP A 21 10.50 0.66 27.27
CA TRP A 21 11.58 1.65 27.23
C TRP A 21 11.06 3.05 27.58
N ALA A 22 9.94 3.48 26.99
CA ALA A 22 9.36 4.80 27.22
C ALA A 22 8.86 4.97 28.66
N ILE A 23 8.21 3.95 29.23
CA ILE A 23 7.78 3.98 30.64
C ILE A 23 9.00 4.00 31.56
N GLY A 24 10.04 3.20 31.31
CA GLY A 24 11.26 3.23 32.11
C GLY A 24 11.96 4.60 32.07
N ARG A 25 11.95 5.25 30.90
CA ARG A 25 12.62 6.54 30.69
C ARG A 25 11.83 7.76 31.17
N PHE A 26 10.50 7.71 31.07
CA PHE A 26 9.61 8.87 31.28
C PHE A 26 8.55 8.65 32.37
N GLY A 27 8.26 7.41 32.75
CA GLY A 27 7.17 7.03 33.65
C GLY A 27 7.33 7.51 35.09
N GLY A 28 8.55 7.48 35.64
CA GLY A 28 8.82 7.94 37.01
C GLY A 28 8.48 9.42 37.23
N ARG A 29 8.71 10.28 36.23
CA ARG A 29 8.36 11.71 36.28
C ARG A 29 6.87 11.97 36.06
N ARG A 30 6.13 11.00 35.50
CA ARG A 30 4.71 11.12 35.11
C ARG A 30 3.77 10.21 35.91
N LYS A 31 4.25 9.63 37.02
CA LYS A 31 3.49 8.72 37.90
C LYS A 31 2.89 7.49 37.20
N ILE A 32 3.49 7.05 36.09
CA ILE A 32 3.08 5.83 35.39
C ILE A 32 3.68 4.64 36.14
N ARG A 33 2.83 3.79 36.73
CA ARG A 33 3.28 2.68 37.60
C ARG A 33 3.83 1.49 36.82
N GLY A 34 3.40 1.33 35.56
CA GLY A 34 3.83 0.24 34.68
C GLY A 34 3.00 0.19 33.41
N ALA A 35 3.27 -0.79 32.54
CA ALA A 35 2.56 -0.96 31.26
C ALA A 35 1.09 -1.37 31.40
N GLY A 36 0.68 -1.92 32.55
CA GLY A 36 -0.71 -2.24 32.87
C GLY A 36 -1.51 -1.08 33.48
N ASP A 37 -0.89 0.10 33.62
CA ASP A 37 -1.56 1.31 34.13
C ASP A 37 -2.29 2.02 32.99
N TRP A 38 -3.52 2.49 33.20
CA TRP A 38 -4.25 3.28 32.22
C TRP A 38 -3.47 4.53 31.78
N ALA A 39 -2.60 5.05 32.66
CA ALA A 39 -1.71 6.17 32.35
C ALA A 39 -0.67 5.88 31.26
N SER A 40 -0.41 4.60 30.90
CA SER A 40 0.49 4.25 29.79
C SER A 40 -0.18 4.25 28.41
N LEU A 41 -1.51 4.36 28.33
CA LEU A 41 -2.21 4.35 27.04
C LEU A 41 -1.75 5.44 26.07
N PRO A 42 -1.56 6.71 26.46
CA PRO A 42 -1.07 7.73 25.53
C PRO A 42 0.32 7.40 24.98
N VAL A 43 1.17 6.75 25.78
CA VAL A 43 2.51 6.31 25.36
C VAL A 43 2.40 5.19 24.34
N LEU A 44 1.51 4.22 24.57
CA LEU A 44 1.23 3.15 23.63
C LEU A 44 0.68 3.71 22.31
N ILE A 45 -0.35 4.55 22.35
CA ILE A 45 -0.93 5.17 21.14
C ILE A 45 0.13 5.94 20.36
N PHE A 46 0.97 6.73 21.05
CA PHE A 46 2.03 7.48 20.39
C PHE A 46 3.07 6.57 19.72
N ALA A 47 3.46 5.47 20.36
CA ALA A 47 4.34 4.47 19.76
C ALA A 47 3.70 3.82 18.52
N ILE A 48 2.41 3.50 18.59
CA ILE A 48 1.63 2.97 17.45
C ILE A 48 1.61 3.97 16.29
N LEU A 49 1.37 5.25 16.56
CA LEU A 49 1.35 6.30 15.53
C LEU A 49 2.70 6.46 14.83
N ILE A 50 3.81 6.48 15.59
CA ILE A 50 5.16 6.54 15.01
C ILE A 50 5.41 5.30 14.15
N PHE A 51 5.11 4.11 14.68
CA PHE A 51 5.32 2.89 13.92
C PHE A 51 4.50 2.89 12.62
N ASN A 52 3.21 3.21 12.69
CA ASN A 52 2.35 3.28 11.52
C ASN A 52 2.91 4.26 10.50
N PHE A 53 3.26 5.48 10.91
CA PHE A 53 3.82 6.48 10.01
C PHE A 53 5.10 6.02 9.29
N LEU A 54 5.98 5.29 9.98
CA LEU A 54 7.21 4.75 9.41
C LEU A 54 6.96 3.51 8.53
N PHE A 55 5.93 2.73 8.86
CA PHE A 55 5.59 1.51 8.14
C PHE A 55 4.73 1.76 6.89
N THR A 56 3.93 2.84 6.86
CA THR A 56 3.04 3.21 5.76
C THR A 56 3.70 3.15 4.37
N PRO A 57 4.92 3.69 4.14
CA PRO A 57 5.58 3.60 2.84
C PRO A 57 5.78 2.17 2.34
N MET A 58 6.11 1.24 3.24
CA MET A 58 6.33 -0.16 2.91
C MET A 58 5.01 -0.86 2.59
N ASP A 59 3.96 -0.64 3.39
CA ASP A 59 2.63 -1.21 3.12
C ASP A 59 2.08 -0.70 1.79
N ASN A 60 2.14 0.60 1.54
CA ASN A 60 1.70 1.21 0.29
C ASN A 60 2.48 0.66 -0.91
N ALA A 61 3.81 0.47 -0.80
CA ALA A 61 4.60 -0.10 -1.88
C ALA A 61 4.18 -1.55 -2.21
N TYR A 62 3.91 -2.36 -1.18
CA TYR A 62 3.41 -3.72 -1.35
C TYR A 62 2.02 -3.74 -2.01
N ARG A 63 1.10 -2.87 -1.58
CA ARG A 63 -0.24 -2.75 -2.19
C ARG A 63 -0.16 -2.34 -3.66
N ARG A 64 0.65 -1.33 -3.99
CA ARG A 64 0.86 -0.91 -5.39
C ARG A 64 1.41 -2.04 -6.27
N HIS A 65 2.27 -2.89 -5.73
CA HIS A 65 2.75 -4.07 -6.45
C HIS A 65 1.63 -5.07 -6.75
N LEU A 66 0.76 -5.33 -5.77
CA LEU A 66 -0.41 -6.20 -5.96
C LEU A 66 -1.40 -5.63 -6.97
N GLU A 67 -1.68 -4.32 -6.90
CA GLU A 67 -2.56 -3.64 -7.86
C GLU A 67 -2.00 -3.71 -9.28
N HIS A 68 -0.68 -3.53 -9.47
CA HIS A 68 -0.06 -3.68 -10.78
C HIS A 68 -0.20 -5.11 -11.33
N GLN A 69 -0.05 -6.13 -10.47
CA GLN A 69 -0.31 -7.53 -10.86
C GLN A 69 -1.78 -7.78 -11.18
N ALA A 70 -2.71 -7.12 -10.48
CA ALA A 70 -4.13 -7.19 -10.76
C ALA A 70 -4.47 -6.55 -12.11
N ASP A 71 -3.86 -5.40 -12.43
CA ASP A 71 -4.00 -4.74 -13.73
C ASP A 71 -3.46 -5.61 -14.87
N GLN A 72 -2.28 -6.22 -14.68
CA GLN A 72 -1.70 -7.22 -15.61
C GLN A 72 -2.67 -8.37 -15.86
N TYR A 73 -3.12 -9.03 -14.80
CA TYR A 73 -4.07 -10.14 -14.89
C TYR A 73 -5.37 -9.72 -15.58
N GLY A 74 -5.90 -8.54 -15.25
CA GLY A 74 -7.11 -8.00 -15.87
C GLY A 74 -6.98 -7.90 -17.39
N LEU A 75 -5.90 -7.29 -17.88
CA LEU A 75 -5.61 -7.15 -19.31
C LEU A 75 -5.45 -8.51 -20.00
N GLU A 76 -4.77 -9.45 -19.35
CA GLU A 76 -4.60 -10.80 -19.89
C GLU A 76 -5.92 -11.57 -19.99
N VAL A 77 -6.79 -11.46 -19.00
CA VAL A 77 -8.10 -12.15 -18.98
C VAL A 77 -9.00 -11.65 -20.12
N VAL A 78 -9.00 -10.35 -20.39
CA VAL A 78 -9.87 -9.77 -21.42
C VAL A 78 -9.25 -9.82 -22.82
N HIS A 79 -7.98 -10.23 -22.93
CA HIS A 79 -7.28 -10.32 -24.21
C HIS A 79 -8.00 -11.27 -25.18
N GLY A 80 -8.23 -10.82 -26.41
CA GLY A 80 -8.95 -11.57 -27.43
C GLY A 80 -10.47 -11.70 -27.21
N ILE A 81 -11.00 -11.24 -26.07
CA ILE A 81 -12.44 -11.20 -25.76
C ILE A 81 -12.99 -9.79 -25.98
N VAL A 82 -12.29 -8.78 -25.46
CA VAL A 82 -12.64 -7.37 -25.63
C VAL A 82 -11.84 -6.80 -26.79
N THR A 83 -12.54 -6.19 -27.76
CA THR A 83 -11.89 -5.45 -28.85
C THR A 83 -11.11 -4.29 -28.28
N ASP A 84 -9.82 -4.20 -28.62
CA ASP A 84 -8.91 -3.15 -28.15
C ASP A 84 -8.87 -3.03 -26.62
N ALA A 85 -8.70 -4.18 -25.95
CA ALA A 85 -8.63 -4.27 -24.49
C ALA A 85 -7.68 -3.25 -23.82
N PRO A 86 -6.46 -2.96 -24.35
CA PRO A 86 -5.59 -1.90 -23.81
C PRO A 86 -6.27 -0.53 -23.74
N GLN A 87 -6.90 -0.11 -24.84
CA GLN A 87 -7.58 1.18 -24.91
C GLN A 87 -8.82 1.21 -24.01
N VAL A 88 -9.61 0.14 -23.98
CA VAL A 88 -10.80 0.05 -23.11
C VAL A 88 -10.41 0.12 -21.63
N ALA A 89 -9.32 -0.54 -21.23
CA ALA A 89 -8.83 -0.48 -19.85
C ALA A 89 -8.32 0.91 -19.48
N ALA A 90 -7.55 1.56 -20.37
CA ALA A 90 -7.08 2.93 -20.20
C ALA A 90 -8.24 3.93 -20.05
N GLU A 91 -9.25 3.82 -20.92
CA GLU A 91 -10.47 4.64 -20.84
C GLU A 91 -11.26 4.36 -19.55
N THR A 92 -11.32 3.11 -19.11
CA THR A 92 -11.96 2.75 -17.83
C THR A 92 -11.27 3.42 -16.64
N PHE A 93 -9.94 3.41 -16.59
CA PHE A 93 -9.21 4.13 -15.54
C PHE A 93 -9.46 5.63 -15.63
N GLN A 94 -9.44 6.22 -16.82
CA GLN A 94 -9.73 7.64 -17.00
C GLN A 94 -11.13 8.00 -16.47
N ILE A 95 -12.16 7.29 -16.91
CA ILE A 95 -13.56 7.55 -16.51
C ILE A 95 -13.72 7.43 -14.99
N LEU A 96 -13.19 6.36 -14.37
CA LEU A 96 -13.27 6.17 -12.93
C LEU A 96 -12.50 7.27 -12.19
N GLY A 97 -11.32 7.65 -12.66
CA GLY A 97 -10.53 8.74 -12.09
C GLY A 97 -11.25 10.08 -12.16
N GLU A 98 -11.93 10.38 -13.27
CA GLU A 98 -12.75 11.59 -13.42
C GLU A 98 -13.95 11.59 -12.48
N ILE A 99 -14.63 10.45 -12.32
CA ILE A 99 -15.76 10.29 -11.39
C ILE A 99 -15.32 10.48 -9.95
N ASP A 100 -14.19 9.89 -9.57
CA ASP A 100 -13.65 9.95 -8.21
C ASP A 100 -12.89 11.26 -7.91
N LEU A 101 -12.73 12.12 -8.92
CA LEU A 101 -11.91 13.34 -8.85
C LEU A 101 -10.47 13.03 -8.39
N ALA A 102 -9.92 11.93 -8.88
CA ALA A 102 -8.58 11.47 -8.54
C ALA A 102 -7.51 12.43 -9.10
N GLU A 103 -6.47 12.70 -8.30
CA GLU A 103 -5.28 13.40 -8.75
C GLU A 103 -4.43 12.45 -9.62
N PRO A 104 -4.28 12.70 -10.93
CA PRO A 104 -3.66 11.73 -11.82
C PRO A 104 -2.16 11.56 -11.59
N SER A 105 -1.45 12.62 -11.18
CA SER A 105 0.01 12.67 -11.07
C SER A 105 0.44 13.31 -9.74
N PRO A 106 0.27 12.60 -8.60
CA PRO A 106 0.66 13.11 -7.29
C PRO A 106 2.18 13.30 -7.18
N SER A 107 2.61 14.27 -6.37
CA SER A 107 4.04 14.41 -6.04
C SER A 107 4.59 13.15 -5.36
N THR A 108 5.91 12.91 -5.48
CA THR A 108 6.56 11.70 -4.94
C THR A 108 6.30 11.48 -3.45
N ALA A 109 6.33 12.54 -2.62
CA ALA A 109 6.06 12.42 -1.19
C ALA A 109 4.62 11.98 -0.92
N VAL A 110 3.67 12.53 -1.68
CA VAL A 110 2.25 12.16 -1.58
C VAL A 110 2.06 10.71 -2.02
N ARG A 111 2.67 10.29 -3.13
CA ARG A 111 2.64 8.90 -3.61
C ARG A 111 3.19 7.93 -2.57
N ILE A 112 4.30 8.24 -1.92
CA ILE A 112 4.93 7.33 -0.96
C ILE A 112 4.03 7.11 0.26
N TRP A 113 3.50 8.19 0.86
CA TRP A 113 2.77 8.10 2.13
C TRP A 113 1.26 7.88 2.01
N PHE A 114 0.63 8.33 0.93
CA PHE A 114 -0.84 8.38 0.87
C PHE A 114 -1.46 7.55 -0.25
N TYR A 115 -0.67 7.03 -1.20
CA TYR A 115 -1.19 6.23 -2.30
C TYR A 115 -0.93 4.76 -2.07
N ASP A 116 -1.98 4.01 -1.76
CA ASP A 116 -1.96 2.56 -1.71
C ASP A 116 -2.13 1.91 -3.11
N HIS A 117 -2.64 2.66 -4.08
CA HIS A 117 -2.71 2.29 -5.50
C HIS A 117 -1.66 3.05 -6.33
N PRO A 118 -1.19 2.50 -7.48
CA PRO A 118 -0.38 3.28 -8.40
C PRO A 118 -1.14 4.52 -8.88
N PRO A 119 -0.45 5.65 -9.10
CA PRO A 119 -1.04 6.83 -9.75
C PRO A 119 -1.82 6.50 -11.03
N LEU A 120 -2.82 7.32 -11.34
CA LEU A 120 -3.70 7.05 -12.47
C LEU A 120 -2.95 7.06 -13.81
N ASP A 121 -2.01 8.00 -13.96
CA ASP A 121 -1.16 8.09 -15.14
C ASP A 121 -0.29 6.83 -15.34
N ASP A 122 0.31 6.30 -14.27
CA ASP A 122 1.06 5.05 -14.28
C ASP A 122 0.18 3.87 -14.76
N ARG A 123 -1.08 3.79 -14.30
CA ARG A 123 -2.00 2.71 -14.68
C ARG A 123 -2.51 2.83 -16.11
N ILE A 124 -2.85 4.04 -16.55
CA ILE A 124 -3.26 4.31 -17.93
C ILE A 124 -2.12 4.00 -18.90
N LEU A 125 -0.91 4.49 -18.61
CA LEU A 125 0.28 4.22 -19.40
C LEU A 125 0.57 2.72 -19.45
N PHE A 126 0.48 2.04 -18.30
CA PHE A 126 0.66 0.60 -18.23
C PHE A 126 -0.36 -0.14 -19.11
N ALA A 127 -1.65 0.19 -18.99
CA ALA A 127 -2.70 -0.42 -19.80
C ALA A 127 -2.45 -0.28 -21.30
N GLN A 128 -1.99 0.89 -21.75
CA GLN A 128 -1.70 1.16 -23.16
C GLN A 128 -0.42 0.50 -23.69
N THR A 129 0.53 0.20 -22.81
CA THR A 129 1.86 -0.31 -23.21
C THR A 129 2.05 -1.80 -22.95
N TYR A 130 1.14 -2.42 -22.21
CA TYR A 130 1.18 -3.85 -21.92
C TYR A 130 0.72 -4.68 -23.12
N ASP A 131 1.69 -5.23 -23.86
CA ASP A 131 1.45 -6.12 -25.00
C ASP A 131 2.55 -7.20 -25.12
N PRO A 132 2.54 -8.22 -24.23
CA PRO A 132 3.50 -9.33 -24.32
C PRO A 132 3.33 -10.16 -25.60
N TRP A 133 2.15 -10.13 -26.24
CA TRP A 133 1.86 -10.93 -27.42
C TRP A 133 2.57 -10.42 -28.67
N HIS A 134 2.73 -9.10 -28.82
CA HIS A 134 3.47 -8.51 -29.93
C HIS A 134 4.95 -8.92 -29.94
N THR A 135 5.56 -9.17 -28.78
CA THR A 135 6.95 -9.66 -28.66
C THR A 135 7.05 -11.19 -28.66
N GLY A 136 5.92 -11.91 -28.74
CA GLY A 136 5.88 -13.37 -28.66
C GLY A 136 6.16 -13.93 -27.26
N GLU A 137 6.08 -13.09 -26.23
CA GLU A 137 6.19 -13.51 -24.84
C GLU A 137 4.87 -14.10 -24.35
N ALA A 138 4.96 -15.06 -23.42
CA ALA A 138 3.77 -15.62 -22.80
C ALA A 138 3.25 -14.66 -21.70
N PRO A 139 1.92 -14.46 -21.59
CA PRO A 139 1.31 -13.76 -20.46
C PRO A 139 1.70 -14.39 -19.13
N ALA A 140 1.77 -13.56 -18.08
CA ALA A 140 2.29 -13.97 -16.77
C ALA A 140 1.30 -14.85 -16.00
N PHE A 141 -0.01 -14.60 -16.14
CA PHE A 141 -1.05 -15.21 -15.33
C PHE A 141 -2.04 -16.08 -16.13
N VAL A 142 -2.43 -15.66 -17.35
CA VAL A 142 -3.44 -16.36 -18.18
C VAL A 142 -2.76 -17.05 -19.36
N LYS A 143 -2.42 -18.34 -19.22
CA LYS A 143 -1.70 -19.13 -20.22
C LYS A 143 -2.62 -19.86 -21.20
#